data_AF-A0A481WFS0-F1
#
_entry.id   AF-A0A481WFS0-F1
#
_cell.length_a   1.000
_cell.length_b   1.000
_cell.length_c   1.000
_cell.angle_alpha   90.00
_cell.angle_beta   90.00
_cell.angle_gamma   90.00
#
_symmetry.space_group_name_H-M   'P 1'
#
loop_
_entity.id
_entity.type
_entity.pdbx_description
1 polymer ?
#
loop_
_entity_poly.entity_id
_entity_poly.type
_entity_poly.pdbx_seq_one_letter_code
_entity_poly.pdbx_strand_id
1 'polypeptide(L)' 'MQRGWSHEAIAAQNDAYKKEVELQARTFFEKFPQYLNAPNEEARLSSEFERALNDPNNQGLSLYQILLVAHTQLQTQQ' A
#
# COMPACT_ATOMS: atom_id res chain seq x y z
N MET A 1 4.58 25.08 27.25
CA MET A 1 4.61 25.63 25.88
C MET A 1 4.66 24.45 24.91
N GLN A 2 3.56 24.10 24.23
CA GLN A 2 3.60 23.10 23.17
C GLN A 2 4.19 23.77 21.93
N ARG A 3 5.42 23.43 21.55
CA ARG A 3 5.95 23.83 20.24
C ARG A 3 5.22 23.00 19.19
N GLY A 4 4.24 23.62 18.53
CA GLY A 4 3.69 23.07 17.29
C GLY A 4 4.82 22.92 16.26
N TRP A 5 4.72 21.91 15.41
CA TRP A 5 5.71 21.65 14.38
C TRP A 5 5.76 22.81 13.38
N SER A 6 6.94 23.15 12.87
CA SER A 6 7.05 24.12 11.78
C SER A 6 6.46 23.56 10.49
N HIS A 7 6.03 24.44 9.58
CA HIS A 7 5.57 24.04 8.25
C HIS A 7 6.63 23.20 7.51
N GLU A 8 7.90 23.53 7.67
CA GLU A 8 9.03 22.79 7.10
C GLU A 8 9.13 21.37 7.66
N ALA A 9 8.95 21.19 8.98
CA ALA A 9 8.98 19.87 9.61
C ALA A 9 7.80 18.99 9.15
N ILE A 10 6.61 19.57 8.97
CA ILE A 10 5.45 18.86 8.42
C ILE A 10 5.70 18.44 6.97
N ALA A 11 6.24 19.34 6.14
CA ALA A 11 6.57 19.03 4.75
C ALA A 11 7.60 17.90 4.65
N ALA A 12 8.68 17.97 5.43
CA ALA A 12 9.72 16.94 5.46
C ALA A 12 9.16 15.57 5.91
N GLN A 13 8.28 15.54 6.92
CA GLN A 13 7.64 14.31 7.36
C GLN A 13 6.72 13.73 6.28
N ASN A 14 5.95 14.56 5.58
CA ASN A 14 5.08 14.11 4.49
C ASN A 14 5.89 13.53 3.33
N ASP A 15 7.02 14.14 2.98
CA ASP A 15 7.90 13.64 1.93
C ASP A 15 8.57 12.31 2.34
N ALA A 16 8.98 12.17 3.61
CA ALA A 16 9.51 10.92 4.12
C ALA A 16 8.45 9.80 4.07
N TYR A 17 7.22 10.09 4.50
CA TYR A 17 6.10 9.16 4.46
C TYR A 17 5.78 8.73 3.01
N LYS A 18 5.72 9.68 2.07
CA LYS A 18 5.50 9.35 0.64
C LYS A 18 6.56 8.41 0.09
N LYS A 19 7.84 8.69 0.35
CA LYS A 19 8.95 7.83 -0.10
C LYS A 19 8.87 6.43 0.50
N GLU A 20 8.47 6.31 1.75
CA GLU A 20 8.27 5.00 2.40
C GLU A 20 7.14 4.21 1.72
N VAL A 21 6.00 4.84 1.46
CA VAL A 21 4.85 4.23 0.78
C VAL A 21 5.21 3.84 -0.65
N GLU A 22 5.91 4.70 -1.40
CA GLU A 22 6.41 4.40 -2.75
C GLU A 22 7.37 3.20 -2.75
N LEU A 23 8.29 3.13 -1.77
CA LEU A 23 9.21 2.01 -1.63
C LEU A 23 8.46 0.71 -1.35
N GLN A 24 7.47 0.73 -0.46
CA GLN A 24 6.64 -0.44 -0.14
C GLN A 24 5.86 -0.94 -1.38
N ALA A 25 5.23 -0.03 -2.12
CA ALA A 25 4.53 -0.35 -3.37
C ALA A 25 5.50 -0.95 -4.40
N ARG A 26 6.66 -0.31 -4.59
CA ARG A 26 7.69 -0.77 -5.51
C ARG A 26 8.20 -2.16 -5.16
N THR A 27 8.52 -2.41 -3.89
CA THR A 27 8.99 -3.73 -3.42
C THR A 27 7.94 -4.81 -3.68
N PHE A 28 6.65 -4.49 -3.55
CA PHE A 28 5.58 -5.43 -3.88
C PHE A 28 5.55 -5.72 -5.39
N PHE A 29 5.50 -4.70 -6.24
CA PHE A 29 5.39 -4.87 -7.69
C PHE A 29 6.65 -5.46 -8.35
N GLU A 30 7.83 -5.25 -7.77
CA GLU A 30 9.06 -5.95 -8.19
C GLU A 30 8.98 -7.46 -7.91
N LYS A 31 8.31 -7.87 -6.82
CA LYS A 31 8.10 -9.28 -6.48
C LYS A 31 6.97 -9.93 -7.28
N PHE A 32 5.95 -9.15 -7.65
CA PHE A 32 4.76 -9.62 -8.37
C PHE A 32 4.54 -8.80 -9.66
N PRO A 33 5.45 -8.93 -10.66
CA PRO A 33 5.43 -8.12 -11.86
C PRO A 33 4.25 -8.42 -12.79
N GLN A 34 3.48 -9.49 -12.56
CA GLN A 34 2.29 -9.78 -13.36
C GLN A 34 1.26 -8.65 -13.31
N TYR A 35 1.17 -7.94 -12.17
CA TYR A 35 0.25 -6.82 -12.00
C TYR A 35 0.65 -5.58 -12.79
N LEU A 36 1.91 -5.46 -13.24
CA LEU A 36 2.37 -4.36 -14.08
C LEU A 36 2.13 -4.61 -15.58
N ASN A 37 1.96 -5.87 -15.96
CA ASN A 37 1.93 -6.29 -17.37
C ASN A 37 0.56 -6.81 -17.82
N ALA A 38 -0.37 -7.04 -16.88
CA ALA A 38 -1.70 -7.56 -17.16
C ALA A 38 -2.77 -6.66 -16.53
N PRO A 39 -3.41 -5.76 -17.30
CA PRO A 39 -4.42 -4.83 -16.78
C PRO A 39 -5.59 -5.52 -16.06
N ASN A 40 -5.96 -6.73 -16.51
CA ASN A 40 -7.00 -7.51 -15.84
C ASN A 40 -6.57 -7.98 -14.44
N GLU A 41 -5.30 -8.36 -14.28
CA GLU A 41 -4.77 -8.77 -12.97
C GLU A 41 -4.58 -7.55 -12.07
N GLU A 42 -4.15 -6.41 -12.62
CA GLU A 42 -4.08 -5.12 -11.90
C GLU A 42 -5.45 -4.73 -11.35
N ALA A 43 -6.49 -4.77 -12.18
CA ALA A 43 -7.86 -4.43 -11.77
C ALA A 43 -8.39 -5.36 -10.67
N ARG A 44 -8.11 -6.67 -10.77
CA ARG A 44 -8.46 -7.65 -9.74
C ARG A 44 -7.74 -7.35 -8.42
N LEU A 45 -6.44 -7.03 -8.48
CA LEU A 45 -5.66 -6.66 -7.30
C LEU A 45 -6.19 -5.39 -6.67
N SER A 46 -6.52 -4.38 -7.46
CA SER A 46 -7.07 -3.11 -6.99
C SER A 46 -8.38 -3.33 -6.20
N SER A 47 -9.27 -4.19 -6.70
CA SER A 47 -10.53 -4.49 -6.00
C SER A 47 -10.30 -5.20 -4.66
N GLU A 48 -9.41 -6.19 -4.61
CA GLU A 48 -9.07 -6.86 -3.34
C GLU A 48 -8.27 -5.95 -2.39
N PHE A 49 -7.47 -5.04 -2.93
CA PHE A 49 -6.77 -4.02 -2.17
C PHE A 49 -7.74 -3.05 -1.49
N GLU A 50 -8.74 -2.54 -2.22
CA GLU A 50 -9.81 -1.72 -1.64
C GLU A 50 -10.59 -2.46 -0.56
N ARG A 51 -10.88 -3.75 -0.77
CA ARG A 51 -11.52 -4.58 0.26
C ARG A 51 -10.64 -4.70 1.51
N ALA A 52 -9.35 -4.98 1.32
CA ALA A 52 -8.39 -5.13 2.41
C ALA A 52 -8.19 -3.83 3.20
N LEU A 53 -8.20 -2.66 2.54
CA LEU A 53 -8.14 -1.35 3.20
C LEU A 53 -9.34 -1.07 4.10
N ASN A 54 -10.51 -1.57 3.72
CA ASN A 54 -11.75 -1.34 4.46
C ASN A 54 -12.01 -2.38 5.57
N ASP A 55 -11.18 -3.43 5.67
CA ASP A 55 -11.29 -4.45 6.72
C ASP A 55 -10.70 -3.92 8.04
N PRO A 56 -11.50 -3.83 9.12
CA PRO A 56 -11.00 -3.40 10.44
C PRO A 56 -9.86 -4.26 10.99
N ASN A 57 -9.78 -5.55 10.61
CA ASN A 57 -8.72 -6.44 11.06
C ASN A 57 -7.35 -6.09 10.46
N ASN A 58 -7.35 -5.32 9.37
CA ASN A 58 -6.15 -4.87 8.68
C ASN A 58 -5.68 -3.48 9.15
N GLN A 59 -6.35 -2.90 10.16
CA GLN A 59 -5.92 -1.63 10.73
C GLN A 59 -4.51 -1.74 11.31
N GLY A 60 -3.63 -0.83 10.90
CA GLY A 60 -2.23 -0.78 11.33
C GLY A 60 -1.27 -1.59 10.47
N LEU A 61 -1.74 -2.29 9.44
CA LEU A 61 -0.87 -2.90 8.44
C LEU A 61 -0.24 -1.82 7.53
N SER A 62 0.99 -2.07 7.09
CA SER A 62 1.68 -1.24 6.10
C SER A 62 1.08 -1.45 4.69
N LEU A 63 1.38 -0.54 3.75
CA LEU A 63 0.90 -0.70 2.37
C LEU A 63 1.35 -2.04 1.77
N TYR A 64 2.60 -2.44 2.00
CA TYR A 64 3.12 -3.73 1.54
C TYR A 64 2.31 -4.90 2.09
N GLN A 65 1.95 -4.86 3.38
CA GLN A 65 1.15 -5.92 4.02
C GLN A 65 -0.28 -5.96 3.48
N ILE A 66 -0.92 -4.81 3.26
CA ILE A 66 -2.25 -4.76 2.64
C ILE A 66 -2.22 -5.34 1.21
N LEU A 67 -1.21 -4.97 0.41
CA LEU A 67 -1.02 -5.53 -0.93
C LEU A 67 -0.80 -7.04 -0.90
N LEU A 68 -0.08 -7.56 0.10
CA LEU A 68 0.06 -9.00 0.31
C LEU A 68 -1.26 -9.68 0.67
N VAL A 69 -2.08 -9.08 1.54
CA VAL A 69 -3.41 -9.61 1.86
C VAL A 69 -4.26 -9.71 0.60
N ALA A 70 -4.32 -8.63 -0.20
CA ALA A 70 -5.06 -8.62 -1.46
C ALA A 70 -4.55 -9.67 -2.45
N HIS A 71 -3.23 -9.80 -2.60
CA HIS A 71 -2.60 -10.84 -3.41
C HIS A 71 -2.99 -12.26 -2.97
N THR A 72 -2.90 -12.55 -1.67
CA THR A 72 -3.26 -13.85 -1.12
C THR A 72 -4.74 -14.16 -1.34
N GLN A 73 -5.63 -13.20 -1.13
CA GLN A 73 -7.06 -13.38 -1.41
C GLN A 73 -7.31 -13.76 -2.87
N LEU A 74 -6.67 -13.08 -3.82
CA LEU A 74 -6.76 -13.44 -5.24
C LEU A 74 -6.29 -14.87 -5.52
N GLN A 75 -5.22 -15.33 -4.88
CA GLN A 75 -4.71 -16.70 -5.06
C GLN A 75 -5.64 -17.76 -4.49
N THR A 76 -6.41 -17.46 -3.44
CA THR A 76 -7.39 -18.39 -2.86
C THR A 76 -8.70 -18.49 -3.67
N GLN A 77 -8.96 -17.54 -4.54
CA GLN A 77 -10.16 -17.49 -5.39
C GLN A 77 -9.96 -18.11 -6.78
N GLN A 78 -8.75 -18.59 -7.09
CA GLN A 78 -8.39 -19.27 -8.34
C GLN A 78 -8.41 -20.79 -8.16
#